data_AF-A0AAV2A808-F1
#
_entry.id   AF-A0AAV2A808-F1
#
_cell.length_a   1.000
_cell.length_b   1.000
_cell.length_c   1.000
_cell.angle_alpha   90.00
_cell.angle_beta   90.00
_cell.angle_gamma   90.00
#
_symmetry.space_group_name_H-M   'P 1'
#
loop_
_entity.id
_entity.type
_entity.pdbx_description
1 polymer ?
#
loop_
_entity_poly.entity_id
_entity_poly.type
_entity_poly.pdbx_seq_one_letter_code
_entity_poly.pdbx_strand_id
1 'polypeptide(L)'
;MSSPNVTYIPNFYSQEESNEIFTKLLKCPFKQPIIKVWGKSYRPLRKSCSYGDHDIEYGYSGHCERPLPWNRTMLKIKSDVEKKTGFEYNFVLLNFYNSGYAKISAHKDDEPSLDQSS
;
A
#
# COMPACT_ATOMS: atom_id res chain seq x y z
N MET A 1 0.53 12.24 -25.47
CA MET A 1 0.44 11.65 -24.11
C MET A 1 0.70 12.77 -23.13
N SER A 2 -0.29 13.18 -22.33
CA SER A 2 -0.02 14.13 -21.25
C SER A 2 0.85 13.44 -20.21
N SER A 3 1.88 14.15 -19.72
CA SER A 3 2.67 13.66 -18.59
C SER A 3 1.73 13.36 -17.41
N PRO A 4 2.01 12.31 -16.61
CA PRO A 4 1.23 12.06 -15.40
C PRO A 4 1.31 13.28 -14.48
N ASN A 5 0.17 13.68 -13.92
CA ASN A 5 0.12 14.77 -12.96
C ASN A 5 0.63 14.25 -11.61
N VAL A 6 1.87 14.60 -11.26
CA VAL A 6 2.53 14.14 -10.04
C VAL A 6 2.76 15.32 -9.12
N THR A 7 2.20 15.26 -7.91
CA THR A 7 2.45 16.23 -6.84
C THR A 7 3.35 15.61 -5.78
N TYR A 8 4.45 16.30 -5.43
CA TYR A 8 5.33 15.91 -4.33
C TYR A 8 5.14 16.84 -3.14
N ILE A 9 4.86 16.28 -1.96
CA ILE A 9 4.67 17.02 -0.72
C ILE A 9 5.77 16.59 0.26
N PRO A 10 6.90 17.32 0.35
CA PRO A 10 7.95 16.98 1.29
C PRO A 10 7.46 17.16 2.73
N ASN A 11 7.96 16.33 3.65
CA ASN A 11 7.67 16.42 5.08
C ASN A 11 6.17 16.50 5.39
N PHE A 12 5.36 15.65 4.73
CA PHE A 12 3.91 15.57 4.98
C PHE A 12 3.58 15.36 6.46
N TYR A 13 4.43 14.61 7.15
CA TYR A 13 4.50 14.51 8.61
C TYR A 13 5.82 15.09 9.11
N SER A 14 5.85 15.57 10.37
CA SER A 14 7.12 15.89 11.02
C SER A 14 7.98 14.63 11.22
N GLN A 15 9.26 14.81 11.56
CA GLN A 15 10.13 13.68 11.83
C GLN A 15 9.67 12.88 13.06
N GLU A 16 9.19 13.57 14.09
CA GLU A 16 8.64 12.98 15.31
C GLU A 16 7.40 12.14 15.00
N GLU A 17 6.43 12.72 14.27
CA GLU A 17 5.22 12.01 13.85
C GLU A 17 5.54 10.80 12.97
N SER A 18 6.49 10.95 12.04
CA SER A 18 6.93 9.86 11.16
C SER A 18 7.51 8.69 11.95
N ASN A 19 8.35 8.97 12.97
CA ASN A 19 8.95 7.94 13.83
C ASN A 19 7.89 7.21 14.66
N GLU A 20 6.90 7.94 15.19
CA GLU A 20 5.79 7.35 15.93
C GLU A 20 4.91 6.45 15.05
N ILE A 21 4.54 6.95 13.87
CA ILE A 21 3.77 6.18 12.89
C ILE A 21 4.55 4.94 12.52
N PHE A 22 5.83 5.06 12.13
CA PHE A 22 6.68 3.95 11.76
C PHE A 22 6.73 2.87 12.85
N THR A 23 6.94 3.25 14.11
CA THR A 23 6.95 2.32 15.25
C THR A 23 5.63 1.56 15.41
N LYS A 24 4.49 2.22 15.15
CA LYS A 24 3.17 1.59 15.14
C LYS A 24 3.01 0.64 13.94
N LEU A 25 3.48 1.04 12.76
CA LEU A 25 3.42 0.24 11.53
C LEU A 25 4.24 -1.05 11.63
N LEU A 26 5.38 -1.05 12.33
CA LEU A 26 6.21 -2.23 12.54
C LEU A 26 5.48 -3.39 13.22
N LYS A 27 4.35 -3.12 13.90
CA LYS A 27 3.52 -4.13 14.57
C LYS A 27 2.46 -4.75 13.65
N CYS A 28 2.33 -4.27 12.42
CA CYS A 28 1.37 -4.82 11.46
C CYS A 28 1.72 -6.27 11.10
N PRO A 29 0.72 -7.12 10.79
CA PRO A 29 0.93 -8.55 10.54
C PRO A 29 1.45 -8.79 9.11
N PHE A 30 2.63 -8.27 8.81
CA PHE A 30 3.27 -8.40 7.50
C PHE A 30 3.54 -9.86 7.13
N LYS A 31 3.16 -10.26 5.91
CA LYS A 31 3.37 -11.59 5.34
C LYS A 31 4.27 -11.54 4.11
N GLN A 32 4.84 -12.67 3.72
CA GLN A 32 5.55 -12.83 2.43
C GLN A 32 4.75 -13.76 1.53
N PRO A 33 3.73 -13.23 0.81
CA PRO A 33 2.89 -14.05 -0.04
C PRO A 33 3.69 -14.58 -1.23
N ILE A 34 3.35 -15.78 -1.70
CA ILE A 34 3.86 -16.28 -2.97
C ILE A 34 3.04 -15.61 -4.07
N ILE A 35 3.72 -14.93 -4.99
CA ILE A 35 3.11 -14.25 -6.14
C ILE A 35 3.46 -14.99 -7.42
N LYS A 36 2.61 -14.87 -8.44
CA LYS A 36 2.84 -15.46 -9.76
C LYS A 36 3.19 -14.35 -10.75
N VAL A 37 4.40 -14.41 -11.28
CA VAL A 37 4.92 -13.47 -12.29
C VAL A 37 5.31 -14.28 -13.53
N TRP A 38 4.76 -13.94 -14.69
CA TRP A 38 4.99 -14.66 -15.97
C TRP A 38 4.88 -16.19 -15.86
N GLY A 39 3.83 -16.66 -15.18
CA GLY A 39 3.58 -18.10 -15.02
C GLY A 39 4.36 -18.79 -13.92
N LYS A 40 5.40 -18.15 -13.35
CA LYS A 40 6.27 -18.72 -12.32
C LYS A 40 5.94 -18.15 -10.94
N SER A 41 6.03 -18.98 -9.92
CA SER A 41 5.78 -18.60 -8.53
C SER A 41 7.05 -18.09 -7.86
N TYR A 42 6.97 -16.94 -7.20
CA TYR A 42 8.08 -16.29 -6.51
C TYR A 42 7.66 -15.90 -5.09
N ARG A 43 8.60 -16.02 -4.14
CA ARG A 43 8.45 -15.44 -2.81
C ARG A 43 9.25 -14.13 -2.77
N PRO A 44 8.59 -12.96 -2.74
CA PRO A 44 9.30 -11.70 -2.70
C PRO A 44 10.00 -11.51 -1.35
N LEU A 45 11.11 -10.78 -1.35
CA LEU A 45 11.82 -10.44 -0.11
C LEU A 45 11.07 -9.41 0.74
N ARG A 46 10.28 -8.54 0.09
CA ARG A 46 9.40 -7.60 0.78
C ARG A 46 8.31 -8.35 1.53
N LYS A 47 7.88 -7.79 2.66
CA LYS A 47 6.67 -8.25 3.34
C LYS A 47 5.53 -7.27 3.07
N SER A 48 4.30 -7.74 3.02
CA SER A 48 3.14 -6.90 2.80
C SER A 48 1.97 -7.27 3.69
N CYS A 49 1.11 -6.31 3.96
CA CYS A 49 -0.25 -6.49 4.47
C CYS A 49 -1.12 -5.37 3.93
N SER A 50 -2.43 -5.55 3.96
CA SER A 50 -3.39 -4.56 3.50
C SER A 50 -4.45 -4.26 4.55
N TYR A 51 -4.98 -3.05 4.51
CA TYR A 51 -6.14 -2.60 5.30
C TYR A 51 -7.16 -1.97 4.37
N GLY A 52 -8.44 -2.08 4.70
CA GLY A 52 -9.50 -1.64 3.79
C GLY A 52 -10.90 -1.90 4.32
N ASP A 53 -11.87 -1.49 3.52
CA ASP A 53 -13.29 -1.75 3.77
C ASP A 53 -13.62 -3.25 3.60
N HIS A 54 -14.69 -3.69 4.28
CA HIS A 54 -14.98 -5.13 4.43
C HIS A 54 -15.41 -5.82 3.13
N ASP A 55 -15.91 -5.05 2.17
CA ASP A 55 -16.43 -5.48 0.88
C ASP A 55 -15.36 -5.50 -0.23
N ILE A 56 -14.12 -5.12 0.10
CA ILE A 56 -13.02 -5.10 -0.86
C ILE A 56 -12.30 -6.44 -0.85
N GLU A 57 -12.07 -6.95 -2.05
CA GLU A 57 -11.13 -8.03 -2.29
C GLU A 57 -10.01 -7.49 -3.19
N TYR A 58 -8.77 -7.60 -2.73
CA TYR A 58 -7.61 -7.12 -3.47
C TYR A 58 -6.85 -8.30 -4.06
N GLY A 59 -6.88 -8.39 -5.39
CA GLY A 59 -6.10 -9.33 -6.17
C GLY A 59 -4.89 -8.64 -6.79
N TYR A 60 -3.72 -9.28 -6.73
CA TYR A 60 -2.56 -8.87 -7.52
C TYR A 60 -1.67 -10.08 -7.85
N SER A 61 -1.15 -10.14 -9.08
CA SER A 61 -0.18 -11.18 -9.50
C SER A 61 -0.59 -12.62 -9.12
N GLY A 62 -1.87 -12.96 -9.24
CA GLY A 62 -2.41 -14.28 -8.89
C GLY A 62 -2.55 -14.59 -7.39
N HIS A 63 -2.29 -13.60 -6.52
CA HIS A 63 -2.58 -13.65 -5.09
C HIS A 63 -3.82 -12.82 -4.80
N CYS A 64 -4.73 -13.35 -3.99
CA CYS A 64 -5.93 -12.64 -3.56
C CYS A 64 -6.05 -12.74 -2.04
N GLU A 65 -6.22 -11.61 -1.36
CA GLU A 65 -6.42 -11.57 0.08
C GLU A 65 -7.39 -10.44 0.45
N ARG A 66 -8.28 -10.73 1.41
CA ARG A 66 -9.13 -9.70 2.00
C ARG A 66 -8.29 -8.78 2.88
N PRO A 67 -8.44 -7.46 2.78
CA PRO A 67 -7.72 -6.55 3.64
C PRO A 67 -8.15 -6.74 5.10
N LEU A 68 -7.25 -6.37 6.01
CA LEU A 68 -7.56 -6.28 7.42
C LEU A 68 -8.51 -5.12 7.69
N PRO A 69 -9.37 -5.20 8.72
CA PRO A 69 -10.19 -4.07 9.10
C PRO A 69 -9.30 -2.91 9.55
N TRP A 70 -9.69 -1.70 9.17
CA TRP A 70 -8.99 -0.46 9.52
C TRP A 70 -8.69 -0.38 11.03
N ASN A 71 -7.42 -0.12 11.37
CA ASN A 71 -7.01 0.20 12.73
C ASN A 71 -6.84 1.72 12.91
N ARG A 72 -6.67 2.17 14.16
CA ARG A 72 -6.53 3.61 14.48
C ARG A 72 -5.38 4.30 13.73
N THR A 73 -4.24 3.63 13.57
CA THR A 73 -3.08 4.19 12.85
C THR A 73 -3.40 4.36 11.38
N MET A 74 -4.02 3.36 10.75
CA MET A 74 -4.41 3.41 9.34
C MET A 74 -5.50 4.45 9.08
N LEU A 75 -6.51 4.57 9.95
CA LEU A 75 -7.55 5.59 9.85
C LEU A 75 -6.98 7.01 9.95
N LYS A 76 -5.97 7.23 10.81
CA LYS A 76 -5.27 8.51 10.87
C LYS A 76 -4.58 8.83 9.54
N ILE A 77 -3.76 7.90 9.02
CA ILE A 77 -3.04 8.11 7.75
C ILE A 77 -4.03 8.36 6.61
N LYS A 78 -5.07 7.53 6.51
CA LYS A 78 -6.17 7.69 5.56
C LYS A 78 -6.75 9.10 5.66
N SER A 79 -7.26 9.50 6.83
CA SER A 79 -7.90 10.81 7.02
C SER A 79 -6.98 11.99 6.69
N ASP A 80 -5.69 11.92 7.07
CA ASP A 80 -4.73 12.98 6.77
C ASP A 80 -4.51 13.13 5.26
N VAL A 81 -4.36 12.00 4.55
CA VAL A 81 -4.18 11.98 3.09
C VAL A 81 -5.45 12.47 2.39
N GLU A 82 -6.63 11.97 2.77
CA GLU A 82 -7.92 12.39 2.21
C GLU A 82 -8.15 13.90 2.39
N LYS A 83 -7.82 14.45 3.56
CA LYS A 83 -7.90 15.89 3.82
C LYS A 83 -6.95 16.69 2.91
N LYS A 84 -5.81 16.11 2.54
CA LYS A 84 -4.82 16.78 1.69
C LYS A 84 -5.16 16.69 0.20
N THR A 85 -5.70 15.56 -0.25
CA THR A 85 -5.93 15.29 -1.67
C THR A 85 -7.36 15.62 -2.10
N GLY A 86 -8.32 15.62 -1.17
CA GLY A 86 -9.74 15.81 -1.45
C GLY A 86 -10.44 14.55 -2.00
N PHE A 87 -9.74 13.42 -2.03
CA PHE A 87 -10.28 12.12 -2.46
C PHE A 87 -10.54 11.24 -1.24
N GLU A 88 -11.43 10.27 -1.40
CA GLU A 88 -11.62 9.19 -0.45
C GLU A 88 -10.87 7.95 -0.90
N TYR A 89 -10.35 7.18 0.05
CA TYR A 89 -9.69 5.90 -0.19
C TYR A 89 -10.40 4.81 0.58
N ASN A 90 -10.44 3.60 0.05
CA ASN A 90 -11.11 2.48 0.70
C ASN A 90 -10.16 1.30 0.97
N PHE A 91 -8.91 1.41 0.51
CA PHE A 91 -7.88 0.38 0.62
C PHE A 91 -6.47 0.99 0.75
N VAL A 92 -5.58 0.30 1.46
CA VAL A 92 -4.15 0.58 1.51
C VAL A 92 -3.34 -0.72 1.52
N LEU A 93 -2.28 -0.76 0.71
CA LEU A 93 -1.27 -1.82 0.72
C LEU A 93 0.02 -1.29 1.36
N LEU A 94 0.45 -1.93 2.44
CA LEU A 94 1.72 -1.63 3.10
C LEU A 94 2.78 -2.58 2.56
N ASN A 95 3.92 -2.04 2.13
CA ASN A 95 5.10 -2.81 1.74
C ASN A 95 6.26 -2.49 2.68
N PHE A 96 6.78 -3.50 3.38
CA PHE A 96 7.91 -3.40 4.28
C PHE A 96 9.19 -3.95 3.64
N TYR A 97 10.16 -3.05 3.47
CA TYR A 97 11.49 -3.34 2.92
C TYR A 97 12.51 -3.28 4.05
N ASN A 98 12.92 -4.45 4.55
CA ASN A 98 13.83 -4.54 5.69
C ASN A 98 15.30 -4.27 5.35
N SER A 99 15.65 -4.20 4.07
CA SER A 99 17.01 -3.93 3.58
C SER A 99 16.95 -3.46 2.12
N GLY A 100 18.03 -2.87 1.62
CA GLY A 100 18.15 -2.46 0.21
C GLY A 100 18.16 -3.61 -0.82
N TYR A 101 18.22 -4.86 -0.35
CA TYR A 101 18.06 -6.05 -1.20
C TYR A 101 16.59 -6.36 -1.51
N ALA A 102 15.67 -5.96 -0.63
CA ALA A 102 14.24 -6.06 -0.89
C ALA A 102 13.85 -4.99 -1.92
N LYS A 103 13.28 -5.41 -3.05
CA LYS A 103 12.96 -4.54 -4.18
C LYS A 103 11.59 -4.91 -4.76
N ILE A 104 11.04 -3.98 -5.52
CA ILE A 104 9.94 -4.24 -6.43
C ILE A 104 10.43 -3.99 -7.85
N SER A 105 10.17 -4.93 -8.77
CA SER A 105 10.51 -4.76 -10.18
C SER A 105 9.60 -3.72 -10.82
N ALA A 106 10.00 -3.18 -11.97
CA ALA A 106 9.14 -2.30 -12.74
C ALA A 106 7.78 -2.96 -12.99
N HIS A 107 6.71 -2.25 -12.60
CA HIS A 107 5.32 -2.65 -12.75
C HIS A 107 4.47 -1.37 -12.85
N LYS A 108 3.21 -1.56 -13.21
CA LYS A 108 2.17 -0.55 -13.17
C LYS A 108 1.05 -1.09 -12.30
N ASP A 109 0.41 -0.22 -11.53
CA ASP A 109 -0.86 -0.55 -10.89
C ASP A 109 -1.96 -0.42 -11.96
N ASP A 110 -2.31 -1.53 -12.60
CA ASP A 110 -3.32 -1.63 -13.66
C ASP A 110 -4.39 -2.68 -13.38
N GLU A 111 -4.58 -2.99 -12.09
CA GLU A 111 -5.55 -3.97 -11.65
C GLU A 111 -6.99 -3.49 -11.95
N PRO A 112 -7.88 -4.34 -12.50
CA PRO A 112 -9.25 -3.97 -12.88
C PRO A 112 -10.11 -3.44 -11.74
N SER A 113 -9.73 -3.72 -10.49
CA SER A 113 -10.45 -3.30 -9.28
C SER A 113 -10.19 -1.85 -8.87
N LEU A 114 -9.26 -1.15 -9.54
CA LEU A 114 -8.96 0.25 -9.26
C LEU A 114 -9.90 1.17 -10.04
N ASP A 115 -10.32 2.26 -9.40
CA ASP A 115 -11.03 3.33 -10.10
C ASP A 115 -10.11 3.94 -11.17
N GLN A 116 -10.61 4.01 -12.40
CA GLN A 116 -9.89 4.56 -13.55
C GLN A 116 -10.25 6.02 -13.81
N SER A 117 -11.16 6.60 -13.02
CA SER A 117 -11.45 8.02 -13.08
C SER A 117 -10.28 8.82 -12.48
N SER A 118 -9.73 9.73 -13.27
CA SER A 118 -8.63 10.64 -12.91
C SER A 118 -8.91 12.02 -13.46
#